data_AF-A0A946V9C5-F1
#
_entry.id   AF-A0A946V9C5-F1
#
_cell.length_a   1.000
_cell.length_b   1.000
_cell.length_c   1.000
_cell.angle_alpha   90.00
_cell.angle_beta   90.00
_cell.angle_gamma   90.00
#
_symmetry.space_group_name_H-M   'P 1'
#
loop_
_entity.id
_entity.type
_entity.pdbx_description
1 polymer ?
#
loop_
_entity_poly.entity_id
_entity_poly.type
_entity_poly.pdbx_seq_one_letter_code
_entity_poly.pdbx_strand_id
1 'polypeptide(L)'
;ISVCRENNGGSSLPTNHPDLLSLETFVRNRAIGEPVNVQTDDPMVELLKKGEQLYTVRYGLIDMSCQHCHGFYPGMVIRGQKISEGQANGFPACRLDIGEITNLHQRINQCLSLMRAEPFGADSEELRLLGLYIMSRSNGLKIETPAVRY
;
A
#
# COMPACT_ATOMS: atom_id res chain seq x y z
N ILE A 1 -14.66 0.98 -6.43
CA ILE A 1 -15.06 -0.17 -7.28
C ILE A 1 -16.26 -0.90 -6.68
N SER A 2 -16.20 -1.41 -5.45
CA SER A 2 -17.29 -2.19 -4.83
C SER A 2 -18.63 -1.43 -4.77
N VAL A 3 -18.61 -0.15 -4.38
CA VAL A 3 -19.80 0.72 -4.41
C VAL A 3 -20.45 0.77 -5.80
N CYS A 4 -19.65 0.87 -6.87
CA CYS A 4 -20.20 0.86 -8.23
C CYS A 4 -20.80 -0.50 -8.58
N ARG A 5 -20.25 -1.61 -8.08
CA ARG A 5 -20.81 -2.95 -8.33
C ARG A 5 -22.17 -3.10 -7.66
N GLU A 6 -22.30 -2.69 -6.40
CA GLU A 6 -23.56 -2.71 -5.65
C GLU A 6 -24.63 -1.88 -6.37
N ASN A 7 -24.28 -0.67 -6.82
CA ASN A 7 -25.20 0.20 -7.56
C ASN A 7 -25.62 -0.36 -8.93
N ASN A 8 -24.88 -1.32 -9.49
CA ASN A 8 -25.17 -1.97 -10.77
C ASN A 8 -25.67 -3.42 -10.60
N GLY A 9 -26.18 -3.78 -9.43
CA GLY A 9 -26.80 -5.10 -9.16
C GLY A 9 -25.81 -6.25 -8.94
N GLY A 10 -24.52 -5.95 -8.80
CA GLY A 10 -23.50 -6.91 -8.38
C GLY A 10 -23.30 -6.93 -6.86
N SER A 11 -22.63 -7.97 -6.37
CA SER A 11 -22.20 -8.04 -4.96
C SER A 11 -20.92 -7.25 -4.69
N SER A 12 -20.83 -6.73 -3.47
CA SER A 12 -19.56 -6.25 -2.91
C SER A 12 -18.55 -7.38 -2.88
N LEU A 13 -17.30 -7.06 -3.27
CA LEU A 13 -16.20 -7.99 -3.20
C LEU A 13 -15.19 -7.48 -2.16
N PRO A 14 -14.52 -8.36 -1.42
CA PRO A 14 -13.46 -7.96 -0.49
C PRO A 14 -12.28 -7.40 -1.28
N THR A 15 -11.56 -6.42 -0.71
CA THR A 15 -10.48 -5.70 -1.42
C THR A 15 -9.35 -6.58 -1.97
N ASN A 16 -9.13 -7.77 -1.42
CA ASN A 16 -8.16 -8.76 -1.93
C ASN A 16 -8.74 -9.74 -2.97
N HIS A 17 -10.00 -9.58 -3.39
CA HIS A 17 -10.62 -10.44 -4.40
C HIS A 17 -9.88 -10.30 -5.75
N PRO A 18 -9.55 -11.40 -6.45
CA PRO A 18 -8.80 -11.36 -7.71
C PRO A 18 -9.41 -10.42 -8.77
N ASP A 19 -10.73 -10.39 -8.89
CA ASP A 19 -11.43 -9.49 -9.83
C ASP A 19 -11.25 -8.00 -9.47
N LEU A 20 -11.29 -7.65 -8.19
CA LEU A 20 -11.04 -6.28 -7.76
C LEU A 20 -9.59 -5.88 -7.97
N LEU A 21 -8.67 -6.79 -7.69
CA LEU A 21 -7.25 -6.58 -7.91
C LEU A 21 -6.92 -6.38 -9.40
N SER A 22 -7.54 -7.18 -10.27
CA SER A 22 -7.40 -7.05 -11.71
C SER A 22 -7.94 -5.71 -12.21
N LEU A 23 -9.09 -5.29 -11.70
CA LEU A 23 -9.70 -4.01 -12.07
C LEU A 23 -8.92 -2.81 -11.50
N GLU A 24 -8.41 -2.88 -10.25
CA GLU A 24 -7.52 -1.87 -9.69
C GLU A 24 -6.26 -1.73 -10.55
N THR A 25 -5.63 -2.86 -10.90
CA THR A 25 -4.45 -2.90 -11.76
C THR A 25 -4.73 -2.25 -13.10
N PHE A 26 -5.85 -2.59 -13.76
CA PHE A 26 -6.26 -2.00 -15.02
C PHE A 26 -6.45 -0.49 -14.92
N VAL A 27 -7.21 -0.02 -13.91
CA VAL A 27 -7.51 1.40 -13.73
C VAL A 27 -6.24 2.20 -13.49
N ARG A 28 -5.35 1.73 -12.61
CA ARG A 28 -4.09 2.44 -12.32
C ARG A 28 -3.13 2.41 -13.52
N ASN A 29 -3.10 1.32 -14.28
CA ASN A 29 -2.28 1.21 -15.48
C ASN A 29 -2.66 2.23 -16.56
N ARG A 30 -3.91 2.74 -16.58
CA ARG A 30 -4.31 3.83 -17.49
C ARG A 30 -3.54 5.13 -17.26
N ALA A 31 -3.03 5.34 -16.05
CA ALA A 31 -2.28 6.53 -15.66
C ALA A 31 -0.76 6.30 -15.63
N ILE A 32 -0.26 5.23 -16.27
CA ILE A 32 1.18 4.91 -16.26
C ILE A 32 2.01 6.10 -16.78
N GLY A 33 3.06 6.45 -16.05
CA GLY A 33 3.94 7.58 -16.38
C GLY A 33 3.46 8.95 -15.88
N GLU A 34 2.20 9.10 -15.49
CA GLU A 34 1.70 10.31 -14.82
C GLU A 34 2.26 10.40 -13.39
N PRO A 35 2.46 11.61 -12.85
CA PRO A 35 2.90 11.78 -11.47
C PRO A 35 1.78 11.39 -10.49
N VAL A 36 2.14 10.68 -9.43
CA VAL A 36 1.27 10.53 -8.26
C VAL A 36 1.02 11.93 -7.68
N ASN A 37 -0.25 12.28 -7.48
CA ASN A 37 -0.69 13.58 -6.99
C ASN A 37 -1.87 13.43 -6.02
N VAL A 38 -1.60 12.83 -4.87
CA VAL A 38 -2.56 12.77 -3.75
C VAL A 38 -2.67 14.16 -3.13
N GLN A 39 -3.90 14.62 -2.91
CA GLN A 39 -4.18 15.86 -2.20
C GLN A 39 -3.66 15.81 -0.75
N THR A 40 -2.92 16.83 -0.32
CA THR A 40 -2.31 16.89 1.03
C THR A 40 -2.70 18.12 1.86
N ASP A 41 -3.48 19.02 1.29
CA ASP A 41 -4.05 20.18 1.98
C ASP A 41 -5.40 19.83 2.61
N ASP A 42 -6.07 20.82 3.21
CA ASP A 42 -7.40 20.63 3.77
C ASP A 42 -8.37 20.12 2.70
N PRO A 43 -9.16 19.05 2.96
CA PRO A 43 -9.45 18.44 4.27
C PRO A 43 -8.62 17.18 4.61
N MET A 44 -7.55 16.89 3.87
CA MET A 44 -6.77 15.64 4.02
C MET A 44 -5.77 15.66 5.17
N VAL A 45 -5.44 16.84 5.72
CA VAL A 45 -4.39 17.01 6.74
C VAL A 45 -4.56 16.06 7.94
N GLU A 46 -5.74 16.01 8.54
CA GLU A 46 -5.98 15.17 9.73
C GLU A 46 -5.96 13.67 9.40
N LEU A 47 -6.40 13.27 8.19
CA LEU A 47 -6.34 11.87 7.75
C LEU A 47 -4.89 11.43 7.52
N LEU A 48 -4.09 12.30 6.89
CA LEU A 48 -2.67 12.06 6.65
C LEU A 48 -1.89 11.97 7.96
N LYS A 49 -2.21 12.83 8.94
CA LYS A 49 -1.60 12.78 10.27
C LYS A 49 -1.90 11.46 11.00
N LYS A 50 -3.13 10.95 10.92
CA LYS A 50 -3.45 9.61 11.46
C LYS A 50 -2.69 8.49 10.72
N GLY A 51 -2.59 8.58 9.39
CA GLY A 51 -1.81 7.62 8.60
C GLY A 51 -0.31 7.66 8.92
N GLU A 52 0.24 8.85 9.18
CA GLU A 52 1.62 9.04 9.63
C GLU A 52 1.85 8.43 11.01
N GLN A 53 0.91 8.61 11.94
CA GLN A 53 0.98 7.96 13.26
C GLN A 53 1.07 6.44 13.09
N LEU A 54 0.22 5.83 12.27
CA LEU A 54 0.29 4.39 11.97
C LEU A 54 1.65 3.99 11.35
N TYR A 55 2.22 4.83 10.48
CA TYR A 55 3.51 4.55 9.86
C TYR A 55 4.70 4.57 10.85
N THR A 56 4.56 5.34 11.94
CA THR A 56 5.60 5.51 12.97
C THR A 56 5.41 4.61 14.20
N VAL A 57 4.19 4.12 14.46
CA VAL A 57 3.86 3.18 15.54
C VAL A 57 4.63 1.86 15.38
N ARG A 58 5.14 1.36 16.50
CA ARG A 58 5.81 0.05 16.57
C ARG A 58 4.79 -1.07 16.72
N TYR A 59 4.99 -2.15 15.97
CA TYR A 59 4.11 -3.29 15.88
C TYR A 59 4.81 -4.60 16.22
N GLY A 60 4.03 -5.52 16.77
CA GLY A 60 4.38 -6.93 16.94
C GLY A 60 5.52 -7.20 17.93
N LEU A 61 5.92 -8.46 18.02
CA LEU A 61 6.95 -8.92 18.97
C LEU A 61 8.35 -8.37 18.67
N ILE A 62 8.58 -7.85 17.45
CA ILE A 62 9.88 -7.30 17.05
C ILE A 62 9.98 -5.79 17.37
N ASP A 63 8.88 -5.16 17.82
CA ASP A 63 8.82 -3.74 18.22
C ASP A 63 9.34 -2.76 17.14
N MET A 64 8.87 -2.95 15.90
CA MET A 64 9.32 -2.18 14.73
C MET A 64 8.17 -1.47 14.02
N SER A 65 8.49 -0.38 13.32
CA SER A 65 7.53 0.39 12.52
C SER A 65 7.96 0.46 11.05
N CYS A 66 7.06 0.88 10.17
CA CYS A 66 7.37 1.10 8.76
C CYS A 66 8.54 2.08 8.60
N GLN A 67 8.58 3.14 9.41
CA GLN A 67 9.64 4.15 9.40
C GLN A 67 11.01 3.58 9.75
N HIS A 68 11.09 2.61 10.67
CA HIS A 68 12.38 2.06 11.05
C HIS A 68 13.11 1.45 9.85
N CYS A 69 12.42 0.67 9.01
CA CYS A 69 13.05 0.09 7.82
C CYS A 69 13.10 1.10 6.67
N HIS A 70 11.96 1.67 6.30
CA HIS A 70 11.79 2.41 5.05
C HIS A 70 12.12 3.91 5.16
N GLY A 71 12.26 4.43 6.39
CA GLY A 71 12.67 5.82 6.65
C GLY A 71 14.13 5.94 7.09
N PHE A 72 14.61 5.07 7.98
CA PHE A 72 15.97 5.18 8.55
C PHE A 72 17.03 4.40 7.79
N TYR A 73 16.66 3.28 7.14
CA TYR A 73 17.61 2.40 6.47
C TYR A 73 17.34 2.14 4.97
N PRO A 74 16.79 3.08 4.17
CA PRO A 74 16.70 2.88 2.73
C PRO A 74 18.11 2.70 2.14
N GLY A 75 18.24 1.78 1.20
CA GLY A 75 19.52 1.42 0.56
C GLY A 75 20.34 0.37 1.30
N MET A 76 20.06 0.13 2.59
CA MET A 76 20.67 -0.96 3.36
C MET A 76 20.11 -2.32 2.93
N VAL A 77 20.72 -3.40 3.41
CA VAL A 77 20.34 -4.76 3.05
C VAL A 77 19.88 -5.52 4.29
N ILE A 78 18.68 -6.11 4.21
CA ILE A 78 18.20 -7.09 5.18
C ILE A 78 18.21 -8.47 4.53
N ARG A 79 19.14 -9.33 4.97
CA ARG A 79 19.42 -10.63 4.34
C ARG A 79 19.73 -10.48 2.85
N GLY A 80 18.90 -11.02 1.96
CA GLY A 80 19.08 -10.93 0.51
C GLY A 80 18.33 -9.77 -0.15
N GLN A 81 17.73 -8.86 0.63
CA GLN A 81 16.82 -7.83 0.11
C GLN A 81 17.35 -6.44 0.40
N LYS A 82 17.46 -5.61 -0.65
CA LYS A 82 17.77 -4.19 -0.51
C LYS A 82 16.52 -3.44 -0.09
N ILE A 83 16.59 -2.70 1.01
CA ILE A 83 15.48 -1.94 1.56
C ILE A 83 15.23 -0.72 0.67
N SER A 84 14.00 -0.57 0.18
CA SER A 84 13.54 0.65 -0.50
C SER A 84 12.94 1.64 0.50
N GLU A 85 12.56 2.82 0.04
CA GLU A 85 11.78 3.78 0.84
C GLU A 85 10.32 3.35 1.08
N GLY A 86 9.92 2.16 0.59
CA GLY A 86 8.55 1.64 0.79
C GLY A 86 7.48 2.40 0.01
N GLN A 87 7.83 3.00 -1.13
CA GLN A 87 6.92 3.79 -1.96
C GLN A 87 5.81 2.93 -2.59
N ALA A 88 4.65 3.52 -2.83
CA ALA A 88 3.46 2.84 -3.33
C ALA A 88 3.10 3.14 -4.80
N ASN A 89 3.86 3.98 -5.50
CA ASN A 89 3.60 4.40 -6.90
C ASN A 89 3.54 3.24 -7.93
N GLY A 90 4.08 2.07 -7.58
CA GLY A 90 4.06 0.87 -8.42
C GLY A 90 2.97 -0.16 -8.10
N PHE A 91 2.17 0.05 -7.06
CA PHE A 91 1.14 -0.91 -6.64
C PHE A 91 -0.18 -0.74 -7.42
N PRO A 92 -0.97 -1.82 -7.63
CA PRO A 92 -0.62 -3.23 -7.42
C PRO A 92 0.61 -3.68 -8.20
N ALA A 93 1.46 -4.51 -7.60
CA ALA A 93 2.74 -4.92 -8.15
C ALA A 93 2.78 -6.44 -8.39
N CYS A 94 3.46 -6.86 -9.47
CA CYS A 94 3.82 -8.25 -9.70
C CYS A 94 4.98 -8.63 -8.78
N ARG A 95 4.73 -9.61 -7.91
CA ARG A 95 5.64 -10.09 -6.88
C ARG A 95 6.30 -11.38 -7.32
N LEU A 96 7.59 -11.34 -7.64
CA LEU A 96 8.33 -12.49 -8.16
C LEU A 96 8.54 -13.60 -7.13
N ASP A 97 8.55 -13.27 -5.84
CA ASP A 97 8.70 -14.22 -4.74
C ASP A 97 7.51 -15.18 -4.60
N ILE A 98 6.30 -14.70 -4.88
CA ILE A 98 5.05 -15.47 -4.78
C ILE A 98 4.37 -15.74 -6.13
N GLY A 99 4.79 -15.07 -7.20
CA GLY A 99 4.22 -15.25 -8.55
C GLY A 99 2.84 -14.62 -8.75
N GLU A 100 2.43 -13.68 -7.90
CA GLU A 100 1.09 -13.08 -7.90
C GLU A 100 1.14 -11.55 -8.01
N ILE A 101 0.04 -10.93 -8.47
CA ILE A 101 -0.16 -9.49 -8.28
C ILE A 101 -0.55 -9.26 -6.83
N THR A 102 -0.03 -8.20 -6.21
CA THR A 102 -0.33 -7.84 -4.81
C THR A 102 -0.66 -6.35 -4.74
N ASN A 103 -1.80 -6.00 -4.12
CA ASN A 103 -2.14 -4.60 -3.86
C ASN A 103 -1.41 -4.06 -2.61
N LEU A 104 -1.52 -2.74 -2.39
CA LEU A 104 -0.86 -2.07 -1.28
C LEU A 104 -1.33 -2.60 0.09
N HIS A 105 -2.63 -2.88 0.25
CA HIS A 105 -3.20 -3.35 1.52
C HIS A 105 -2.69 -4.75 1.89
N GLN A 106 -2.62 -5.66 0.92
CA GLN A 106 -2.01 -6.97 1.09
C GLN A 106 -0.54 -6.83 1.49
N ARG A 107 0.21 -5.91 0.84
CA ARG A 107 1.60 -5.68 1.20
C ARG A 107 1.79 -5.14 2.61
N ILE A 108 0.93 -4.22 3.05
CA ILE A 108 0.94 -3.70 4.43
C ILE A 108 0.75 -4.86 5.42
N ASN A 109 -0.25 -5.72 5.20
CA ASN A 109 -0.49 -6.87 6.07
C ASN A 109 0.68 -7.88 6.07
N GLN A 110 1.32 -8.12 4.92
CA GLN A 110 2.55 -8.92 4.87
C GLN A 110 3.67 -8.30 5.72
N CYS A 111 3.86 -6.97 5.67
CA CYS A 111 4.84 -6.27 6.52
C CYS A 111 4.52 -6.45 8.01
N LEU A 112 3.26 -6.34 8.42
CA LEU A 112 2.83 -6.56 9.80
C LEU A 112 3.11 -8.01 10.25
N SER A 113 2.81 -8.99 9.41
CA SER A 113 3.11 -10.40 9.70
C SER A 113 4.62 -10.64 9.88
N LEU A 114 5.47 -10.00 9.07
CA LEU A 114 6.94 -10.08 9.23
C LEU A 114 7.43 -9.48 10.54
N MET A 115 6.73 -8.48 11.08
CA MET A 115 7.00 -7.89 12.40
C MET A 115 6.38 -8.69 13.56
N ARG A 116 5.72 -9.82 13.27
CA ARG A 116 4.95 -10.63 14.23
C ARG A 116 3.84 -9.83 14.90
N ALA A 117 3.15 -9.00 14.12
CA ALA A 117 1.97 -8.25 14.52
C ALA A 117 0.70 -8.89 13.95
N GLU A 118 -0.42 -8.67 14.63
CA GLU A 118 -1.74 -9.01 14.08
C GLU A 118 -2.01 -8.12 12.85
N PRO A 119 -2.38 -8.70 11.68
CA PRO A 119 -2.74 -7.92 10.51
C PRO A 119 -3.98 -7.05 10.77
N PHE A 120 -4.10 -5.93 10.07
CA PHE A 120 -5.35 -5.18 10.12
C PHE A 120 -6.46 -5.91 9.37
N GLY A 121 -7.69 -5.68 9.82
CA GLY A 121 -8.88 -6.21 9.16
C GLY A 121 -8.99 -5.77 7.70
N ALA A 122 -9.63 -6.59 6.87
CA ALA A 122 -9.96 -6.18 5.52
C ALA A 122 -10.82 -4.91 5.57
N ASP A 123 -10.49 -3.92 4.74
CA ASP A 123 -11.18 -2.64 4.65
C ASP A 123 -11.21 -1.79 5.93
N SER A 124 -10.33 -2.09 6.90
CA SER A 124 -10.24 -1.31 8.13
C SER A 124 -9.82 0.14 7.87
N GLU A 125 -10.18 1.03 8.81
CA GLU A 125 -9.81 2.45 8.73
C GLU A 125 -8.28 2.61 8.76
N GLU A 126 -7.58 1.83 9.59
CA GLU A 126 -6.13 1.85 9.71
C GLU A 126 -5.45 1.52 8.38
N LEU A 127 -5.94 0.48 7.68
CA LEU A 127 -5.39 0.05 6.41
C LEU A 127 -5.54 1.13 5.33
N ARG A 128 -6.69 1.82 5.32
CA ARG A 128 -6.98 2.92 4.40
C ARG A 128 -6.15 4.17 4.71
N LEU A 129 -6.03 4.54 5.98
CA LEU A 129 -5.27 5.71 6.44
C LEU A 129 -3.76 5.51 6.20
N LEU A 130 -3.23 4.33 6.54
CA LEU A 130 -1.84 4.00 6.28
C LEU A 130 -1.57 3.92 4.77
N GLY A 131 -2.46 3.32 3.99
CA GLY A 131 -2.38 3.29 2.53
C GLY A 131 -2.38 4.70 1.90
N LEU A 132 -3.23 5.59 2.39
CA LEU A 132 -3.28 7.00 1.98
C LEU A 132 -1.95 7.71 2.24
N TYR A 133 -1.41 7.58 3.44
CA TYR A 133 -0.14 8.21 3.82
C TYR A 133 1.05 7.66 3.03
N ILE A 134 1.12 6.34 2.81
CA ILE A 134 2.19 5.75 1.99
C ILE A 134 2.07 6.23 0.53
N MET A 135 0.85 6.37 -0.01
CA MET A 135 0.66 6.91 -1.36
C MET A 135 1.04 8.39 -1.45
N SER A 136 0.73 9.21 -0.44
CA SER A 136 1.11 10.63 -0.44
C SER A 136 2.62 10.83 -0.39
N ARG A 137 3.35 9.93 0.29
CA ARG A 137 4.84 9.89 0.26
C ARG A 137 5.41 9.62 -1.13
N SER A 138 4.60 9.06 -2.02
CA SER A 138 4.97 8.81 -3.41
C SER A 138 4.65 9.97 -4.36
N ASN A 139 4.12 11.10 -3.86
CA ASN A 139 3.80 12.27 -4.69
C ASN A 139 5.01 12.72 -5.52
N GLY A 140 4.77 13.01 -6.80
CA GLY A 140 5.78 13.39 -7.78
C GLY A 140 6.49 12.21 -8.46
N LEU A 141 6.46 11.00 -7.90
CA LEU A 141 6.93 9.80 -8.60
C LEU A 141 5.94 9.41 -9.70
N LYS A 142 6.46 8.81 -10.78
CA LYS A 142 5.61 8.31 -11.86
C LYS A 142 4.85 7.06 -11.42
N ILE A 143 3.60 6.94 -11.83
CA ILE A 143 2.83 5.70 -11.66
C ILE A 143 3.47 4.61 -12.52
N GLU A 144 3.77 3.46 -11.92
CA GLU A 144 4.48 2.32 -12.53
C GLU A 144 3.61 1.05 -12.62
N THR A 145 2.33 1.13 -12.26
CA THR A 145 1.45 -0.03 -12.09
C THR A 145 1.17 -0.79 -13.41
N PRO A 146 1.28 -2.14 -13.45
CA PRO A 146 1.83 -2.99 -12.39
C PRO A 146 3.36 -3.00 -12.43
N ALA A 147 3.97 -2.59 -11.32
CA ALA A 147 5.43 -2.65 -11.22
C ALA A 147 5.87 -4.11 -10.97
N VAL A 148 7.04 -4.48 -11.47
CA VAL A 148 7.66 -5.79 -11.16
C VAL A 148 8.62 -5.62 -9.99
N ARG A 149 8.44 -6.41 -8.93
CA ARG A 149 9.24 -6.36 -7.69
C ARG A 149 9.51 -7.77 -7.17
N TYR A 150 10.61 -7.93 -6.43
CA TYR A 150 10.83 -9.11 -5.59
C TYR A 150 9.99 -9.02 -4.32
#